data_AF-A0A2V5HQK7-F1
#
_entry.id   AF-A0A2V5HQK7-F1
#
_cell.length_a   1.000
_cell.length_b   1.000
_cell.length_c   1.000
_cell.angle_alpha   90.00
_cell.angle_beta   90.00
_cell.angle_gamma   90.00
#
_symmetry.space_group_name_H-M   'P 1'
#
loop_
_entity.id
_entity.type
_entity.pdbx_description
1 polymer ?
#
loop_
_entity_poly.entity_id
_entity_poly.type
_entity_poly.pdbx_seq_one_letter_code
_entity_poly.pdbx_strand_id
1 'polypeptide(L)'
;MSSSAEFFRIPAAVIRRTAPRLSSTLGPLANRPAIPGKLAAISRGKLQRETESQTPDLRRCLGHHHIFRRCVAAEEEDNARYRRETYDEDDDGEYYHRHSTSRRDSDSTPIRTQITKAVRAMVRRR
;
A
#
# COMPACT_ATOMS: atom_id res chain seq x y z
N MET A 1 -47.77 37.08 -22.62
CA MET A 1 -46.36 36.76 -22.93
C MET A 1 -45.49 37.24 -21.77
N SER A 2 -44.43 36.48 -21.46
CA SER A 2 -43.35 36.70 -20.47
C SER A 2 -43.74 36.63 -18.99
N SER A 3 -43.52 35.50 -18.30
CA SER A 3 -42.25 34.86 -17.90
C SER A 3 -41.87 35.26 -16.48
N SER A 4 -42.26 34.40 -15.54
CA SER A 4 -41.86 34.41 -14.13
C SER A 4 -40.37 34.12 -14.03
N ALA A 5 -39.59 35.09 -13.56
CA ALA A 5 -38.23 34.84 -13.10
C ALA A 5 -38.28 34.42 -11.62
N GLU A 6 -38.42 33.12 -11.40
CA GLU A 6 -38.24 32.51 -10.09
C GLU A 6 -36.79 32.67 -9.63
N PHE A 7 -36.56 33.61 -8.73
CA PHE A 7 -35.35 33.63 -7.92
C PHE A 7 -35.56 32.69 -6.74
N PHE A 8 -35.27 31.40 -6.94
CA PHE A 8 -35.03 30.49 -5.82
C PHE A 8 -33.80 30.97 -5.05
N ARG A 9 -34.04 31.84 -4.06
CA ARG A 9 -33.08 32.09 -2.98
C ARG A 9 -33.00 30.82 -2.15
N ILE A 10 -32.04 29.97 -2.50
CA ILE A 10 -31.67 28.80 -1.70
C ILE A 10 -31.18 29.33 -0.35
N PRO A 11 -31.86 29.09 0.78
CA PRO A 11 -31.28 29.41 2.07
C PRO A 11 -30.03 28.56 2.25
N ALA A 12 -28.89 29.21 2.48
CA ALA A 12 -27.57 28.62 2.75
C ALA A 12 -27.51 27.88 4.11
N ALA A 13 -28.54 27.10 4.42
CA ALA A 13 -28.78 26.52 5.74
C ALA A 13 -29.16 25.03 5.67
N VAL A 14 -28.73 24.27 4.66
CA VAL A 14 -28.82 22.79 4.69
C VAL A 14 -27.61 22.14 4.03
N ILE A 15 -26.41 22.48 4.49
CA ILE A 15 -25.23 21.62 4.29
C ILE A 15 -24.56 21.41 5.65
N ARG A 16 -25.20 20.61 6.50
CA ARG A 16 -24.52 19.98 7.63
C ARG A 16 -24.60 18.47 7.52
N ARG A 17 -23.76 17.96 6.62
CA ARG A 17 -22.97 16.72 6.71
C ARG A 17 -23.63 15.61 7.54
N THR A 18 -24.50 14.84 6.93
CA THR A 18 -24.70 13.44 7.31
C THR A 18 -23.48 12.64 6.85
N ALA A 19 -22.33 12.88 7.49
CA ALA A 19 -21.30 11.86 7.49
C ALA A 19 -21.95 10.63 8.17
N PRO A 20 -21.95 9.44 7.54
CA PRO A 20 -22.38 8.26 8.26
C PRO A 20 -21.46 8.16 9.47
N ARG A 21 -22.03 8.34 10.66
CA ARG A 21 -21.36 8.02 11.90
C ARG A 21 -21.07 6.53 11.82
N LEU A 22 -19.89 6.18 11.32
CA LEU A 22 -19.34 4.85 11.49
C LEU A 22 -19.38 4.62 12.99
N SER A 23 -20.21 3.67 13.40
CA SER A 23 -20.38 3.30 14.79
C SER A 23 -19.01 3.20 15.45
N SER A 24 -18.91 3.76 16.64
CA SER A 24 -17.75 3.79 17.54
C SER A 24 -17.33 2.38 18.03
N THR A 25 -17.41 1.36 17.18
CA THR A 25 -17.07 -0.04 17.45
C THR A 25 -15.77 -0.48 16.77
N LEU A 26 -15.10 0.42 16.02
CA LEU A 26 -13.77 0.17 15.45
C LEU A 26 -12.60 0.50 16.41
N GLY A 27 -12.90 0.77 17.68
CA GLY A 27 -11.93 1.22 18.71
C GLY A 27 -10.65 0.36 18.85
N PRO A 28 -10.66 -0.98 18.66
CA PRO A 28 -9.44 -1.78 18.76
C PRO A 28 -8.68 -1.93 17.42
N LEU A 29 -9.36 -1.82 16.28
CA LEU A 29 -8.74 -1.98 14.94
C LEU A 29 -8.14 -0.66 14.42
N ALA A 30 -8.64 0.47 14.90
CA ALA A 30 -8.13 1.80 14.55
C ALA A 30 -6.82 2.18 15.28
N ASN A 31 -6.52 1.53 16.41
CA ASN A 31 -5.36 1.82 17.26
C ASN A 31 -4.13 0.96 16.97
N ARG A 32 -4.22 0.02 16.01
CA ARG A 32 -3.05 -0.72 15.52
C ARG A 32 -2.50 0.08 14.33
N PRO A 33 -1.19 0.37 14.24
CA PRO A 33 -0.64 1.00 13.05
C PRO A 33 -1.10 0.15 11.86
N ALA A 34 -1.97 0.72 11.04
CA ALA A 34 -2.56 0.00 9.93
C ALA A 34 -1.41 -0.30 8.97
N ILE A 35 -0.94 -1.55 8.98
CA ILE A 35 0.07 -2.03 8.04
C ILE A 35 -0.42 -1.62 6.65
N PRO A 36 0.36 -0.86 5.86
CA PRO A 36 -0.09 -0.29 4.60
C PRO A 36 -0.84 -1.31 3.72
N GLY A 37 -0.35 -2.54 3.62
CA GLY A 37 -1.02 -3.62 2.89
C GLY A 37 -2.43 -3.98 3.36
N LYS A 38 -2.72 -3.92 4.67
CA LYS A 38 -4.10 -4.14 5.19
C LYS A 38 -5.04 -3.03 4.75
N LEU A 39 -4.57 -1.78 4.79
CA LEU A 39 -5.37 -0.63 4.38
C LEU A 39 -5.58 -0.63 2.86
N ALA A 40 -4.58 -1.06 2.09
CA ALA A 40 -4.70 -1.30 0.65
C ALA A 40 -5.79 -2.34 0.35
N ALA A 41 -5.77 -3.49 1.03
CA ALA A 41 -6.78 -4.55 0.85
C ALA A 41 -8.20 -4.07 1.17
N ILE A 42 -8.38 -3.34 2.28
CA ILE A 42 -9.68 -2.74 2.65
C ILE A 42 -10.14 -1.74 1.59
N SER A 43 -9.27 -0.86 1.13
CA SER A 43 -9.63 0.16 0.15
C SER A 43 -10.03 -0.46 -1.18
N ARG A 44 -9.32 -1.51 -1.62
CA ARG A 44 -9.67 -2.31 -2.81
C ARG A 44 -11.05 -2.97 -2.68
N GLY A 45 -11.34 -3.61 -1.55
CA GLY A 45 -12.65 -4.24 -1.32
C GLY A 45 -13.80 -3.22 -1.28
N LYS A 46 -13.56 -2.03 -0.73
CA LYS A 46 -14.54 -0.94 -0.76
C LYS A 46 -14.75 -0.37 -2.16
N LEU A 47 -13.68 -0.21 -2.93
CA LEU A 47 -13.76 0.20 -4.33
C LEU A 47 -14.62 -0.79 -5.15
N GLN A 48 -14.35 -2.10 -5.02
CA GLN A 48 -15.12 -3.14 -5.70
C GLN A 48 -16.61 -3.07 -5.35
N ARG A 49 -16.94 -2.96 -4.05
CA ARG A 49 -18.33 -2.86 -3.60
C ARG A 49 -19.04 -1.62 -4.15
N GLU A 50 -18.35 -0.48 -4.22
CA GLU A 50 -18.93 0.74 -4.78
C GLU A 50 -19.15 0.60 -6.29
N THR A 51 -18.22 -0.02 -7.02
CA THR A 51 -18.36 -0.26 -8.47
C THR A 51 -19.43 -1.29 -8.82
N GLU A 52 -19.69 -2.26 -7.94
CA GLU A 52 -20.75 -3.26 -8.10
C GLU A 52 -22.12 -2.75 -7.65
N SER A 53 -22.18 -1.56 -7.03
CA SER A 53 -23.44 -0.98 -6.59
C SER A 53 -24.29 -0.52 -7.77
N GLN A 54 -25.61 -0.49 -7.57
CA GLN A 54 -26.55 -0.03 -8.59
C GLN A 54 -26.39 1.48 -8.90
N THR A 55 -25.84 2.25 -7.97
CA THR A 55 -25.62 3.71 -8.10
C THR A 55 -24.20 4.07 -7.63
N PRO A 56 -23.17 3.80 -8.45
CA PRO A 56 -21.78 4.03 -8.06
C PRO A 56 -21.47 5.52 -7.90
N ASP A 57 -20.91 5.92 -6.75
CA ASP A 57 -20.40 7.27 -6.54
C ASP A 57 -18.93 7.37 -6.99
N LEU A 58 -18.70 8.07 -8.12
CA LEU A 58 -17.36 8.31 -8.67
C LEU A 58 -16.39 8.94 -7.66
N ARG A 59 -16.87 9.83 -6.80
CA ARG A 59 -16.04 10.50 -5.78
C ARG A 59 -15.58 9.49 -4.73
N ARG A 60 -16.43 8.52 -4.36
CA ARG A 60 -16.04 7.42 -3.45
C ARG A 60 -15.05 6.48 -4.12
N CYS A 61 -15.28 6.12 -5.38
CA CYS A 61 -14.36 5.28 -6.14
C CYS A 61 -12.95 5.91 -6.21
N LEU A 62 -12.86 7.18 -6.59
CA LEU A 62 -11.59 7.91 -6.64
C LEU A 62 -10.93 8.04 -5.26
N GLY A 63 -11.72 8.26 -4.21
CA GLY A 63 -11.24 8.28 -2.84
C GLY A 63 -10.59 6.96 -2.41
N HIS A 64 -11.25 5.83 -2.68
CA HIS A 64 -10.71 4.50 -2.38
C HIS A 64 -9.47 4.17 -3.23
N HIS A 65 -9.49 4.54 -4.51
CA HIS A 65 -8.36 4.32 -5.39
C HIS A 65 -7.11 5.11 -4.94
N HIS A 66 -7.29 6.37 -4.53
CA HIS A 66 -6.20 7.21 -4.03
C HIS A 66 -5.56 6.65 -2.75
N ILE A 67 -6.40 6.21 -1.80
CA ILE A 67 -5.92 5.57 -0.57
C ILE A 67 -5.14 4.29 -0.91
N PHE A 68 -5.67 3.46 -1.81
CA PHE A 68 -5.01 2.24 -2.24
C PHE A 68 -3.61 2.51 -2.78
N ARG A 69 -3.47 3.46 -3.72
CA ARG A 69 -2.17 3.82 -4.31
C ARG A 69 -1.15 4.27 -3.26
N ARG A 70 -1.57 5.10 -2.30
CA ARG A 70 -0.68 5.56 -1.21
C ARG A 70 -0.21 4.42 -0.34
N CYS A 71 -1.10 3.46 -0.04
CA CYS A 71 -0.74 2.31 0.78
C CYS A 71 0.26 1.40 0.07
N VAL A 72 0.06 1.15 -1.22
CA VAL A 72 1.00 0.35 -2.03
C VAL A 72 2.37 1.03 -2.10
N ALA A 73 2.42 2.34 -2.35
CA ALA A 73 3.67 3.08 -2.37
C ALA A 73 4.42 3.02 -1.02
N ALA A 74 3.70 3.18 0.09
CA ALA A 74 4.29 3.06 1.42
C ALA A 74 4.81 1.64 1.71
N GLU A 75 4.11 0.61 1.25
CA GLU A 75 4.55 -0.79 1.39
C GLU A 75 5.81 -1.08 0.55
N GLU A 76 5.88 -0.54 -0.67
CA GLU A 76 7.06 -0.65 -1.53
C GLU A 76 8.27 0.05 -0.92
N GLU A 77 8.07 1.24 -0.34
CA GLU A 77 9.12 2.00 0.37
C GLU A 77 9.60 1.26 1.61
N ASP A 78 8.70 0.77 2.45
CA ASP A 78 9.04 -0.02 3.65
C ASP A 78 9.83 -1.29 3.27
N ASN A 79 9.42 -1.98 2.21
CA ASN A 79 10.14 -3.17 1.72
C ASN A 79 11.51 -2.80 1.12
N ALA A 80 11.61 -1.69 0.38
CA ALA A 80 12.89 -1.21 -0.13
C ALA A 80 13.84 -0.85 1.01
N ARG A 81 13.34 -0.19 2.06
CA ARG A 81 14.09 0.11 3.27
C ARG A 81 14.57 -1.16 3.97
N TYR A 82 13.69 -2.14 4.16
CA TYR A 82 14.05 -3.42 4.76
C TYR A 82 15.13 -4.15 3.96
N ARG A 83 15.03 -4.16 2.62
CA ARG A 83 16.07 -4.75 1.76
C ARG A 83 17.42 -4.02 1.91
N ARG A 84 17.41 -2.69 1.91
CA ARG A 84 18.63 -1.89 2.12
C ARG A 84 19.31 -2.24 3.45
N GLU A 85 18.55 -2.22 4.54
CA GLU A 85 19.06 -2.53 5.89
C GLU A 85 19.52 -3.99 6.03
N THR A 86 18.98 -4.93 5.25
CA THR A 86 19.31 -6.36 5.37
C THR A 86 20.44 -6.81 4.45
N TYR A 87 20.67 -6.12 3.32
CA TYR A 87 21.57 -6.60 2.26
C TYR A 87 22.71 -5.64 1.86
N ASP A 88 22.64 -4.34 2.15
CA ASP A 88 23.62 -3.35 1.66
C ASP A 88 24.77 -3.06 2.66
N GLU A 89 24.90 -3.80 3.76
CA GLU A 89 26.05 -3.66 4.70
C GLU A 89 27.28 -4.50 4.31
N ASP A 90 27.21 -5.36 3.28
CA ASP A 90 28.32 -6.25 2.83
C ASP A 90 28.87 -5.89 1.43
N ASP A 91 29.05 -4.60 1.09
CA ASP A 91 29.87 -4.20 -0.07
C ASP A 91 31.26 -3.76 0.41
N ASP A 92 32.04 -4.70 0.94
CA ASP A 92 33.49 -4.57 0.96
C ASP A 92 34.01 -4.82 -0.46
N GLY A 93 33.94 -3.75 -1.26
CA GLY A 93 34.41 -3.74 -2.63
C GLY A 93 35.88 -4.12 -2.75
N GLU A 94 36.16 -5.39 -3.02
CA GLU A 94 37.22 -5.82 -3.93
C GLU A 94 37.03 -7.30 -4.25
N TYR A 95 37.35 -7.69 -5.49
CA TYR A 95 37.49 -9.08 -5.91
C TYR A 95 36.19 -9.80 -6.29
N TYR A 96 35.75 -9.62 -7.53
CA TYR A 96 35.72 -10.67 -8.56
C TYR A 96 34.87 -10.22 -9.75
N HIS A 97 35.52 -9.49 -10.66
CA HIS A 97 35.11 -9.41 -12.05
C HIS A 97 35.35 -10.77 -12.73
N ARG A 98 34.57 -11.81 -12.42
CA ARG A 98 34.52 -13.02 -13.26
C ARG A 98 33.23 -13.80 -13.01
N HIS A 99 32.57 -14.19 -14.11
CA HIS A 99 31.36 -15.01 -14.22
C HIS A 99 30.04 -14.26 -14.36
N SER A 100 29.92 -13.56 -15.49
CA SER A 100 28.66 -13.43 -16.22
C SER A 100 28.19 -14.80 -16.71
N THR A 101 27.55 -15.63 -15.88
CA THR A 101 26.65 -16.71 -16.33
C THR A 101 25.77 -17.18 -15.17
N SER A 102 24.53 -16.72 -15.08
CA SER A 102 23.33 -17.55 -14.83
C SER A 102 22.15 -16.65 -14.48
N ARG A 103 21.28 -16.46 -15.47
CA ARG A 103 20.10 -15.60 -15.44
C ARG A 103 18.91 -16.27 -14.70
N ARG A 104 19.15 -17.04 -13.63
CA ARG A 104 18.11 -17.86 -12.95
C ARG A 104 18.27 -18.00 -11.42
N ASP A 105 18.62 -16.95 -10.70
CA ASP A 105 18.68 -17.00 -9.21
C ASP A 105 17.71 -16.04 -8.50
N SER A 106 16.72 -15.52 -9.22
CA SER A 106 15.76 -14.54 -8.69
C SER A 106 14.70 -15.11 -7.74
N ASP A 107 14.64 -16.43 -7.53
CA ASP A 107 13.67 -17.09 -6.64
C ASP A 107 14.32 -17.83 -5.46
N SER A 108 15.59 -17.53 -5.14
CA SER A 108 16.18 -18.07 -3.93
C SER A 108 15.59 -17.34 -2.71
N THR A 109 14.77 -18.06 -1.95
CA THR A 109 14.19 -17.54 -0.70
C THR A 109 15.28 -16.96 0.18
N PRO A 110 15.02 -15.83 0.88
CA PRO A 110 16.03 -15.11 1.66
C PRO A 110 16.70 -15.97 2.75
N ILE A 111 16.02 -17.03 3.20
CA ILE A 111 16.55 -18.01 4.15
C ILE A 111 17.64 -18.87 3.50
N ARG A 112 17.46 -19.27 2.23
CA ARG A 112 18.41 -20.13 1.51
C ARG A 112 19.74 -19.41 1.27
N THR A 113 19.69 -18.12 0.94
CA THR A 113 20.90 -17.31 0.71
C THR A 113 21.71 -17.11 2.00
N GLN A 114 21.04 -16.85 3.13
CA GLN A 114 21.70 -16.74 4.45
C GLN A 114 22.36 -18.06 4.87
N ILE A 115 21.66 -19.19 4.72
CA ILE A 115 22.22 -20.52 5.03
C ILE A 115 23.45 -20.79 4.16
N THR A 116 23.36 -20.56 2.86
CA THR A 116 24.50 -20.78 1.95
C THR A 116 25.68 -19.87 2.28
N LYS A 117 25.45 -18.60 2.60
CA LYS A 117 26.50 -17.67 3.06
C LYS A 117 27.18 -18.17 4.34
N ALA A 118 26.40 -18.54 5.36
CA ALA A 118 26.92 -19.03 6.64
C ALA A 118 27.73 -20.32 6.48
N VAL A 119 27.20 -21.30 5.73
CA VAL A 119 27.90 -22.56 5.42
C VAL A 119 29.21 -22.28 4.69
N ARG A 120 29.21 -21.37 3.71
CA ARG A 120 30.42 -21.02 2.95
C ARG A 120 31.48 -20.33 3.82
N ALA A 121 31.06 -19.46 4.73
CA ALA A 121 31.96 -18.82 5.70
C ALA A 121 32.58 -19.85 6.66
N MET A 122 31.82 -20.85 7.11
CA MET A 122 32.32 -21.94 7.95
C MET A 122 33.34 -22.82 7.23
N VAL A 123 33.11 -23.13 5.94
CA VAL A 123 34.04 -23.95 5.14
C VAL A 123 35.37 -23.23 4.91
N ARG A 124 35.37 -21.90 4.73
CA ARG A 124 36.60 -21.11 4.58
C ARG A 124 37.45 -21.01 5.85
N ARG A 125 36.87 -21.25 7.03
CA ARG A 125 37.57 -21.18 8.33
C ARG A 125 38.12 -22.53 8.81
N ARG A 126 37.90 -23.61 8.05
CA ARG A 126 38.52 -24.93 8.26
C ARG A 126 39.69 -25.10 7.32
#